data_AF-A0A0Q5NYN7-F1
#
_entry.id   AF-A0A0Q5NYN7-F1
#
_cell.length_a   1.000
_cell.length_b   1.000
_cell.length_c   1.000
_cell.angle_alpha   90.00
_cell.angle_beta   90.00
_cell.angle_gamma   90.00
#
_symmetry.space_group_name_H-M   'P 1'
#
loop_
_entity.id
_entity.type
_entity.pdbx_description
1 polymer ?
#
loop_
_entity_poly.entity_id
_entity_poly.type
_entity_poly.pdbx_seq_one_letter_code
_entity_poly.pdbx_strand_id
1 'polypeptide(L)' 'MLRLPDGVDDRQVAKAALDMNVVVRPLSGYFLRLRNDVSGLLIGYGGVPEEEIEPAFDRLTEVLSQYGVLPH' A
#
# COMPACT_ATOMS: atom_id res chain seq x y z
N MET A 1 5.55 -6.94 -2.93
CA MET A 1 5.91 -5.71 -2.18
C MET A 1 5.98 -4.57 -3.18
N LEU A 2 5.38 -3.43 -2.83
CA LEU A 2 5.38 -2.21 -3.64
C LEU A 2 6.23 -1.16 -2.94
N ARG A 3 7.17 -0.54 -3.64
CA ARG A 3 7.95 0.59 -3.09
C ARG A 3 7.20 1.89 -3.36
N LEU A 4 7.11 2.75 -2.34
CA LEU A 4 6.52 4.08 -2.51
C LEU A 4 7.62 5.11 -2.84
N PRO A 5 7.26 6.24 -3.47
CA PRO A 5 8.19 7.34 -3.68
C PRO A 5 8.76 7.88 -2.37
N ASP A 6 9.93 8.50 -2.46
CA ASP A 6 10.56 9.13 -1.30
C ASP A 6 9.66 10.24 -0.73
N GLY A 7 9.50 10.26 0.60
CA GLY A 7 8.64 11.22 1.30
C GLY A 7 7.18 10.81 1.45
N VAL A 8 6.72 9.73 0.79
CA VAL A 8 5.39 9.17 1.02
C VAL A 8 5.40 8.30 2.29
N ASP A 9 4.47 8.53 3.21
CA ASP A 9 4.33 7.73 4.44
C ASP A 9 3.47 6.49 4.18
N ASP A 10 4.10 5.31 4.14
CA ASP A 10 3.40 4.04 3.92
C ASP A 10 2.32 3.71 4.96
N ARG A 11 2.37 4.29 6.17
CA ARG A 11 1.35 4.09 7.20
C ARG A 11 0.07 4.85 6.86
N GLN A 12 0.21 6.05 6.28
CA GLN A 12 -0.94 6.82 5.82
C GLN A 12 -1.60 6.15 4.61
N VAL A 13 -0.79 5.67 3.66
CA VAL A 13 -1.31 4.92 2.51
C VAL A 13 -2.00 3.63 2.95
N ALA A 14 -1.40 2.88 3.89
CA ALA A 14 -2.00 1.66 4.42
C ALA A 14 -3.33 1.92 5.16
N LYS A 15 -3.44 3.04 5.88
CA LYS A 15 -4.68 3.46 6.51
C LYS A 15 -5.76 3.80 5.48
N ALA A 16 -5.42 4.59 4.46
CA ALA A 16 -6.36 4.94 3.40
C ALA A 16 -6.83 3.72 2.59
N ALA A 17 -5.94 2.75 2.35
CA ALA A 17 -6.30 1.48 1.74
C ALA A 17 -7.29 0.70 2.62
N LEU A 18 -7.08 0.67 3.94
CA LEU A 18 -7.98 0.01 4.87
C LEU A 18 -9.37 0.63 4.86
N ASP A 19 -9.47 1.96 4.77
CA ASP A 19 -10.76 2.68 4.64
C ASP A 19 -11.53 2.28 3.36
N MET A 20 -10.83 1.78 2.34
CA MET A 20 -11.38 1.23 1.09
C MET A 20 -11.60 -0.30 1.13
N ASN A 21 -11.51 -0.92 2.32
CA ASN A 21 -11.55 -2.37 2.53
C ASN A 21 -10.41 -3.14 1.84
N VAL A 22 -9.24 -2.51 1.68
CA VAL A 22 -8.01 -3.15 1.17
C VAL A 22 -6.97 -3.22 2.28
N VAL A 23 -6.66 -4.43 2.73
CA VAL A 23 -5.68 -4.64 3.81
C VAL A 23 -4.27 -4.79 3.23
N VAL A 24 -3.42 -3.82 3.51
CA VAL A 24 -1.97 -3.85 3.23
C VAL A 24 -1.19 -3.54 4.50
N ARG A 25 0.08 -3.97 4.58
CA ARG A 25 0.93 -3.66 5.74
C ARG A 25 2.02 -2.65 5.35
N PRO A 26 2.27 -1.61 6.17
CA PRO A 26 3.38 -0.69 5.95
C PRO A 26 4.70 -1.42 6.14
N LEU A 27 5.61 -1.26 5.19
CA LEU A 27 6.94 -1.86 5.21
C LEU A 27 7.81 -1.24 6.30
N SER A 28 7.64 0.06 6.58
CA SER A 28 8.37 0.79 7.62
C SER A 28 8.30 0.11 8.99
N GLY A 29 7.23 -0.64 9.28
CA GLY A 29 7.04 -1.41 10.51
C GLY A 29 7.88 -2.68 10.63
N TYR A 30 8.52 -3.14 9.54
CA TYR A 30 9.34 -4.36 9.53
C TYR A 30 10.83 -4.10 9.81
N PHE A 31 11.26 -2.83 9.85
CA PHE A 31 12.64 -2.50 10.19
C PHE A 31 12.83 -2.35 11.71
N LEU A 32 13.87 -2.99 12.25
CA LEU A 32 14.26 -2.86 13.66
C LEU A 32 14.68 -1.44 14.06
N ARG A 33 15.04 -0.60 13.08
CA ARG A 33 15.28 0.84 13.25
C ARG A 33 14.42 1.61 12.27
N LEU A 34 13.79 2.68 12.76
CA LEU A 34 13.07 3.65 11.93
C LEU A 34 14.03 4.20 10.87
N ARG A 35 13.70 3.91 9.62
CA ARG A 35 14.39 4.40 8.43
C ARG A 35 13.41 5.26 7.65
N ASN A 36 13.60 6.57 7.72
CA ASN A 36 12.71 7.53 7.07
C ASN A 36 12.82 7.48 5.54
N ASP A 37 13.83 6.78 5.02
CA ASP A 37 14.11 6.57 3.60
C ASP A 37 13.48 5.29 3.03
N VAL A 38 12.81 4.50 3.86
CA VAL A 38 12.19 3.24 3.41
C VAL A 38 10.68 3.29 3.62
N SER A 39 9.99 3.45 2.50
CA SER A 39 8.53 3.44 2.42
C SER A 39 8.06 2.42 1.40
N GLY A 40 7.09 1.59 1.79
CA GLY A 40 6.57 0.53 0.94
C GLY A 40 5.34 -0.15 1.51
N LEU A 41 4.62 -0.87 0.65
CA LEU A 41 3.48 -1.68 1.05
C LEU A 41 3.76 -3.17 0.81
N LEU A 42 3.46 -3.96 1.82
CA LEU A 42 3.37 -5.41 1.71
C LEU A 42 1.93 -5.75 1.32
N ILE A 43 1.79 -6.30 0.11
CA ILE A 43 0.52 -6.74 -0.47
C ILE A 43 0.48 -8.27 -0.36
N GLY A 44 -0.53 -8.79 0.33
CA GLY A 44 -0.78 -10.23 0.44
C GLY A 44 -2.12 -10.57 -0.19
N TYR A 45 -2.10 -11.40 -1.22
CA TYR A 45 -3.30 -11.83 -1.96
C TYR A 45 -3.59 -13.34 -1.80
N GLY A 46 -2.79 -14.06 -1.02
CA GLY A 46 -2.86 -15.54 -0.93
C GLY A 46 -4.15 -16.11 -0.33
N GLY A 47 -5.05 -15.27 0.19
CA GLY A 47 -6.38 -15.66 0.67
C GLY A 47 -7.53 -14.93 -0.03
N VAL A 48 -7.24 -14.21 -1.12
CA VAL A 48 -8.24 -13.42 -1.87
C VAL A 48 -8.73 -14.29 -3.05
N PRO A 49 -10.05 -14.49 -3.22
CA PRO A 49 -10.60 -15.13 -4.42
C PRO A 49 -10.17 -14.40 -5.69
N GLU A 50 -9.94 -15.12 -6.80
CA GLU A 50 -9.42 -14.54 -8.04
C GLU A 50 -10.29 -13.40 -8.57
N GLU A 51 -11.60 -13.54 -8.47
CA GLU A 51 -12.60 -12.54 -8.84
C GLU A 51 -12.55 -11.25 -8.00
N GLU A 52 -11.96 -11.30 -6.81
CA GLU A 52 -11.81 -10.16 -5.90
C GLU A 52 -10.41 -9.52 -6.01
N ILE A 53 -9.45 -10.16 -6.67
CA ILE A 53 -8.08 -9.64 -6.81
C ILE A 53 -8.10 -8.33 -7.61
N GLU A 54 -8.70 -8.33 -8.81
CA GLU A 54 -8.73 -7.16 -9.69
C GLU A 54 -9.45 -5.96 -9.05
N PRO A 55 -10.68 -6.11 -8.50
CA PRO A 55 -11.35 -5.00 -7.80
C PRO A 55 -10.62 -4.49 -6.55
N ALA A 56 -9.87 -5.34 -5.85
CA ALA A 56 -9.04 -4.91 -4.73
C ALA A 56 -7.81 -4.11 -5.20
N PHE A 57 -7.22 -4.50 -6.34
CA PHE A 57 -6.13 -3.75 -6.96
C PHE A 57 -6.59 -2.39 -7.49
N ASP A 58 -7.79 -2.28 -8.06
CA ASP A 58 -8.33 -1.00 -8.53
C ASP A 58 -8.51 -0.01 -7.38
N ARG A 59 -9.10 -0.46 -6.27
CA ARG A 59 -9.24 0.35 -5.04
C ARG A 59 -7.89 0.77 -4.48
N LEU A 60 -6.89 -0.13 -4.51
CA LEU A 60 -5.53 0.21 -4.08
C LEU A 60 -4.91 1.26 -5.01
N THR A 61 -5.08 1.13 -6.32
CA THR A 61 -4.59 2.06 -7.35
C THR A 61 -5.18 3.45 -7.15
N GLU A 62 -6.48 3.53 -6.86
CA GLU A 62 -7.16 4.79 -6.53
C GLU A 62 -6.51 5.46 -5.32
N VAL A 63 -6.27 4.72 -4.24
CA VAL A 63 -5.57 5.25 -3.06
C VAL A 63 -4.16 5.71 -3.43
N LEU A 64 -3.38 4.89 -4.14
CA LEU A 64 -2.01 5.20 -4.53
C LEU A 64 -1.90 6.46 -5.40
N SER A 65 -2.89 6.72 -6.26
CA SER A 65 -2.94 7.94 -7.07
C SER A 65 -3.06 9.22 -6.22
N GLN A 66 -3.77 9.17 -5.08
CA GLN A 66 -3.91 10.31 -4.17
C GLN A 66 -2.59 10.70 -3.48
N TYR A 67 -1.66 9.76 -3.38
CA TYR A 67 -0.32 9.98 -2.80
C TYR A 67 0.76 10.20 -3.87
N GLY A 68 0.39 10.34 -5.14
CA GLY A 68 1.33 10.56 -6.24
C GLY A 68 2.25 9.36 -6.52
N VAL A 69 1.82 8.14 -6.15
CA VAL A 69 2.59 6.91 -6.34
C VAL A 69 2.49 6.41 -7.77
N LEU A 70 1.32 6.58 -8.39
CA LEU A 70 1.05 6.22 -9.77
C LEU A 70 0.75 7.48 -10.60
N PRO A 71 1.27 7.59 -11.83
CA PRO A 71 0.86 8.65 -12.74
C PRO A 71 -0.61 8.45 -13.16
N HIS A 72 -1.34 9.56 -13.34
CA HIS A 72 -2.71 9.59 -13.88
C HIS A 72 -2.80 9.05 -15.30
#